data_AF-A0A9P6ABF1-F1
#
_entry.id   AF-A0A9P6ABF1-F1
#
_cell.length_a   1.000
_cell.length_b   1.000
_cell.length_c   1.000
_cell.angle_alpha   90.00
_cell.angle_beta   90.00
_cell.angle_gamma   90.00
#
_symmetry.space_group_name_H-M   'P 1'
#
loop_
_entity.id
_entity.type
_entity.pdbx_description
1 polymer ?
#
loop_
_entity_poly.entity_id
_entity_poly.type
_entity_poly.pdbx_seq_one_letter_code
_entity_poly.pdbx_strand_id
1 'polypeptide(L)'
;HEDPLWPYFPWASLEEYQLVEWLSMSGLSQDKIDKFLDLAWTHTHQNPLSFGTAKKMYELIEKLMPRGPGWKTATITLEDAPAEPQTLYYRDIIDCAEYLIGNPTFNEFMMYEPIRVFEADGKTHIYHEM
;
A
#
# COMPACT_ATOMS: atom_id res chain seq x y z
N HIS A 1 -20.17 -15.03 7.02
CA HIS A 1 -20.93 -13.81 7.36
C HIS A 1 -20.11 -12.64 6.84
N GLU A 2 -20.50 -12.06 5.70
CA GLU A 2 -19.85 -10.87 5.16
C GLU A 2 -20.61 -9.68 5.71
N ASP A 3 -20.08 -9.06 6.76
CA ASP A 3 -20.54 -7.76 7.21
C ASP A 3 -19.82 -6.70 6.35
N PRO A 4 -20.52 -5.96 5.49
CA PRO A 4 -19.91 -4.94 4.63
C PRO A 4 -19.29 -3.76 5.39
N LEU A 5 -19.46 -3.71 6.72
CA LEU A 5 -18.84 -2.70 7.60
C LEU A 5 -17.64 -3.25 8.39
N TRP A 6 -17.22 -4.50 8.17
CA TRP A 6 -16.04 -5.04 8.84
C TRP A 6 -14.76 -4.33 8.33
N PRO A 7 -14.11 -3.49 9.15
CA PRO A 7 -13.02 -2.62 8.67
C PRO A 7 -11.74 -3.40 8.35
N TYR A 8 -11.69 -4.68 8.75
CA TYR A 8 -10.55 -5.56 8.53
C TYR A 8 -10.84 -6.65 7.48
N PHE A 9 -11.87 -6.48 6.65
CA PHE A 9 -12.12 -7.41 5.55
C PHE A 9 -10.90 -7.39 4.62
N PRO A 10 -10.39 -8.53 4.13
CA PRO A 10 -10.98 -9.88 4.10
C PRO A 10 -10.65 -10.80 5.29
N TRP A 11 -9.98 -10.30 6.32
CA TRP A 11 -9.41 -11.13 7.38
C TRP A 11 -10.47 -11.58 8.39
N ALA A 12 -10.27 -12.78 8.93
CA ALA A 12 -11.20 -13.42 9.86
C ALA A 12 -11.32 -12.68 11.21
N SER A 13 -10.28 -11.95 11.60
CA SER A 13 -10.25 -11.17 12.84
C SER A 13 -9.27 -9.98 12.76
N LEU A 14 -9.33 -9.08 13.74
CA LEU A 14 -8.36 -7.99 13.89
C LEU A 14 -6.94 -8.54 14.12
N GLU A 15 -6.81 -9.60 14.92
CA GLU A 15 -5.52 -10.24 15.18
C GLU A 15 -4.91 -10.83 13.91
N GLU A 16 -5.73 -11.45 13.06
CA GLU A 16 -5.28 -11.93 11.74
C GLU A 16 -4.80 -10.77 10.86
N TYR A 17 -5.58 -9.67 10.79
CA TYR A 17 -5.17 -8.47 10.05
C TYR A 17 -3.81 -7.92 10.52
N GLN A 18 -3.64 -7.73 11.83
CA GLN A 18 -2.39 -7.21 12.40
C GLN A 18 -1.20 -8.11 12.09
N LEU A 19 -1.40 -9.44 12.15
CA LEU A 19 -0.37 -10.40 11.79
C LEU A 19 0.01 -10.29 10.31
N VAL A 20 -0.99 -10.23 9.41
CA VAL A 20 -0.76 -10.09 7.96
C VAL A 20 -0.04 -8.79 7.63
N GLU A 21 -0.49 -7.67 8.21
CA GLU A 21 0.12 -6.35 8.08
C GLU A 21 1.59 -6.39 8.50
N TRP A 22 1.87 -6.91 9.70
CA TRP A 22 3.23 -7.03 10.21
C TRP A 22 4.10 -7.95 9.35
N LEU A 23 3.62 -9.15 9.00
CA LEU A 23 4.36 -10.09 8.15
C LEU A 23 4.70 -9.47 6.79
N SER A 24 3.75 -8.73 6.20
CA SER A 24 3.92 -8.09 4.89
C SER A 24 4.97 -6.97 4.90
N MET A 25 5.12 -6.26 6.03
CA MET A 25 6.06 -5.14 6.18
C MET A 25 7.38 -5.53 6.88
N SER A 26 7.48 -6.73 7.45
CA SER A 26 8.61 -7.19 8.25
C SER A 26 9.92 -7.39 7.47
N GLY A 27 9.86 -7.49 6.14
CA GLY A 27 11.01 -7.84 5.29
C GLY A 27 11.44 -9.30 5.40
N LEU A 28 10.64 -10.17 6.03
CA LEU A 28 10.89 -11.61 6.07
C LEU A 28 10.76 -12.24 4.68
N SER A 29 11.60 -13.22 4.37
CA SER A 29 11.43 -14.03 3.16
C SER A 29 10.19 -14.91 3.28
N GLN A 30 9.57 -15.26 2.14
CA GLN A 30 8.42 -16.17 2.12
C GLN A 30 8.71 -17.50 2.83
N ASP A 31 9.92 -18.06 2.68
CA ASP A 31 10.36 -19.27 3.40
C ASP A 31 10.36 -19.11 4.93
N LYS A 32 10.76 -17.94 5.44
CA LYS A 32 10.71 -17.67 6.89
C LYS A 32 9.28 -17.50 7.38
N ILE A 33 8.42 -16.88 6.56
CA ILE A 33 6.99 -16.75 6.86
C ILE A 33 6.37 -18.15 6.88
N ASP A 34 6.64 -19.01 5.91
CA ASP A 34 6.15 -20.39 5.88
C ASP A 34 6.58 -21.17 7.13
N LYS A 35 7.85 -21.06 7.53
CA LYS A 35 8.36 -21.67 8.78
C LYS A 35 7.67 -21.14 10.03
N PHE A 36 7.33 -19.85 10.06
CA PHE A 36 6.55 -19.27 11.15
C PHE A 36 5.12 -19.81 11.17
N LEU A 37 4.48 -19.91 10.00
CA LEU A 37 3.12 -20.42 9.86
C LEU A 37 2.99 -21.91 10.19
N ASP A 38 4.09 -22.68 10.07
CA ASP A 38 4.18 -24.11 10.42
C ASP A 38 4.48 -24.39 11.91
N LEU A 39 4.66 -23.34 12.73
CA LEU A 39 4.91 -23.52 14.17
C LEU A 39 3.69 -24.17 14.86
N ALA A 40 3.92 -25.06 15.82
CA ALA A 40 2.81 -25.68 16.56
C ALA A 40 1.88 -24.64 17.22
N TRP A 41 2.42 -23.47 17.61
CA TRP A 41 1.66 -22.37 18.19
C TRP A 41 0.63 -21.78 17.21
N THR A 42 0.95 -21.63 15.93
CA THR A 42 0.00 -21.09 14.93
C THR A 42 -1.13 -22.08 14.64
N HIS A 43 -0.84 -23.39 14.67
CA HIS A 43 -1.85 -24.43 14.46
C HIS A 43 -2.77 -24.68 15.65
N THR A 44 -2.28 -24.46 16.87
CA THR A 44 -3.06 -24.70 18.10
C THR A 44 -3.73 -23.44 18.65
N HIS A 45 -3.57 -22.31 17.96
CA HIS A 45 -4.20 -21.06 18.34
C HIS A 45 -5.73 -21.16 18.24
N GLN A 46 -6.43 -20.46 19.13
CA GLN A 46 -7.91 -20.50 19.20
C GLN A 46 -8.55 -19.96 17.92
N ASN A 47 -7.87 -19.04 17.23
CA ASN A 47 -8.28 -18.46 15.96
C ASN A 47 -7.34 -18.98 14.86
N PRO A 48 -7.76 -19.99 14.06
CA PRO A 48 -6.94 -20.48 12.97
C PRO A 48 -6.84 -19.44 11.85
N LEU A 49 -5.65 -19.32 11.26
CA LEU A 49 -5.41 -18.41 10.14
C LEU A 49 -6.14 -18.91 8.87
N SER A 50 -6.62 -17.96 8.07
CA SER A 50 -7.29 -18.17 6.78
C SER A 50 -6.35 -18.68 5.67
N PHE A 51 -5.03 -18.69 5.94
CA PHE A 51 -3.98 -19.15 5.03
C PHE A 51 -2.95 -19.99 5.80
N GLY A 52 -2.32 -20.93 5.09
CA GLY A 52 -1.28 -21.81 5.65
C GLY A 52 0.12 -21.59 5.06
N THR A 53 0.27 -20.63 4.16
CA THR A 53 1.54 -20.34 3.47
C THR A 53 1.62 -18.86 3.15
N ALA A 54 2.83 -18.31 3.09
CA ALA A 54 3.13 -16.96 2.62
C ALA A 54 2.52 -16.70 1.24
N LYS A 55 2.61 -17.68 0.32
CA LYS A 55 2.02 -17.57 -1.02
C LYS A 55 0.51 -17.28 -0.96
N LYS A 56 -0.25 -18.12 -0.25
CA LYS A 56 -1.71 -17.91 -0.07
C LYS A 56 -2.03 -16.58 0.62
N MET A 57 -1.22 -16.17 1.59
CA MET A 57 -1.38 -14.86 2.24
C MET A 57 -1.28 -13.74 1.20
N TYR A 58 -0.21 -13.72 0.40
CA TYR A 58 -0.03 -12.71 -0.65
C TYR A 58 -1.08 -12.79 -1.76
N GLU A 59 -1.55 -13.99 -2.13
CA GLU A 59 -2.67 -14.15 -3.07
C GLU A 59 -3.97 -13.54 -2.53
N LEU A 60 -4.26 -13.70 -1.23
CA LEU A 60 -5.41 -13.06 -0.57
C LEU A 60 -5.26 -11.54 -0.57
N ILE A 61 -4.08 -11.02 -0.21
CA ILE A 61 -3.78 -9.57 -0.28
C ILE A 61 -4.04 -9.07 -1.70
N GLU A 62 -3.45 -9.72 -2.71
CA GLU A 62 -3.54 -9.27 -4.10
C GLU A 62 -4.97 -9.32 -4.68
N LYS A 63 -5.77 -10.29 -4.23
CA LYS A 63 -7.13 -10.51 -4.72
C LYS A 63 -8.17 -9.62 -4.02
N LEU A 64 -8.00 -9.39 -2.73
CA LEU A 64 -9.07 -8.86 -1.88
C LEU A 64 -8.80 -7.44 -1.37
N MET A 65 -7.55 -6.99 -1.35
CA MET A 65 -7.25 -5.60 -1.02
C MET A 65 -7.59 -4.69 -2.21
N PRO A 66 -8.09 -3.47 -1.96
CA PRO A 66 -8.22 -2.45 -2.99
C PRO A 66 -6.88 -2.28 -3.70
N ARG A 67 -6.86 -2.55 -5.00
CA ARG A 67 -5.66 -2.33 -5.80
C ARG A 67 -5.50 -0.84 -6.03
N GLY A 68 -4.34 -0.31 -5.66
CA GLY A 68 -3.94 1.01 -6.11
C GLY A 68 -3.67 1.04 -7.63
N PRO A 69 -3.37 2.21 -8.18
CA PRO A 69 -3.00 2.37 -9.58
C PRO A 69 -1.83 1.44 -9.93
N GLY A 70 -1.97 0.74 -11.06
CA GLY A 70 -1.01 -0.26 -11.49
C GLY A 70 0.36 0.34 -11.83
N TRP A 71 1.43 -0.36 -11.46
CA TRP A 71 2.77 -0.03 -11.93
C TRP A 71 2.90 -0.33 -13.42
N LYS A 72 3.47 0.63 -14.16
CA LYS A 72 3.85 0.55 -15.56
C LYS A 72 5.37 0.63 -15.65
N THR A 73 5.92 0.09 -16.75
CA THR A 73 7.35 0.18 -17.03
C THR A 73 7.57 0.77 -18.41
N ALA A 74 8.60 1.61 -18.54
CA ALA A 74 9.05 2.15 -19.82
C ALA A 74 10.58 2.12 -19.87
N THR A 75 11.14 1.74 -21.01
CA THR A 75 12.56 1.91 -21.25
C THR A 75 12.79 3.31 -21.79
N ILE A 76 13.54 4.13 -21.05
CA ILE A 76 13.94 5.48 -21.48
C ILE A 76 15.43 5.48 -21.78
N THR A 77 15.83 6.24 -22.79
CA THR A 77 17.24 6.50 -23.09
C THR A 77 17.44 7.99 -22.98
N LEU A 78 18.38 8.42 -22.15
CA LEU A 78 18.66 9.83 -21.96
C LEU A 78 19.64 10.31 -23.04
N GLU A 79 19.48 11.56 -23.50
CA GLU A 79 20.33 12.11 -24.58
C GLU A 79 21.81 12.23 -24.16
N ASP A 80 22.06 12.42 -22.87
CA ASP A 80 23.38 12.48 -22.24
C ASP A 80 24.00 11.08 -22.00
N ALA A 81 23.19 10.02 -22.04
CA ALA A 81 23.63 8.63 -21.87
C ALA A 81 22.96 7.68 -22.89
N PRO A 82 23.21 7.85 -24.21
CA PRO A 82 22.52 7.12 -25.26
C PRO A 82 22.84 5.61 -25.30
N ALA A 83 23.91 5.18 -24.64
CA ALA A 83 24.33 3.78 -24.55
C ALA A 83 23.76 3.05 -23.32
N GLU A 84 23.05 3.75 -22.44
CA GLU A 84 22.61 3.22 -21.13
C GLU A 84 21.09 3.34 -20.96
N PRO A 85 20.29 2.47 -21.62
CA PRO A 85 18.85 2.48 -21.46
C PRO A 85 18.46 2.15 -20.01
N GLN A 86 17.59 2.99 -19.44
CA GLN A 86 17.10 2.87 -18.07
C GLN A 86 15.66 2.36 -18.05
N THR A 87 15.31 1.56 -17.06
CA THR A 87 13.92 1.13 -16.83
C THR A 87 13.24 2.08 -15.86
N LEU A 88 12.30 2.88 -16.37
CA LEU A 88 11.43 3.74 -15.58
C LEU A 88 10.22 2.94 -15.11
N TYR A 89 10.03 2.89 -13.79
CA TYR A 89 8.81 2.39 -13.17
C TYR A 89 7.94 3.59 -12.81
N TYR A 90 6.71 3.64 -13.33
CA TYR A 90 5.81 4.77 -13.13
C TYR A 90 4.37 4.29 -12.95
N ARG A 91 3.48 5.19 -12.54
CA ARG A 91 2.03 4.95 -12.52
C ARG A 91 1.35 5.98 -13.39
N ASP A 92 0.15 5.66 -13.87
CA ASP A 92 -0.66 6.64 -14.56
C ASP A 92 -1.07 7.76 -13.61
N ILE A 93 -0.82 9.01 -13.99
CA ILE A 93 -1.12 10.15 -13.11
C ILE A 93 -2.62 10.33 -12.94
N ILE A 94 -3.42 10.00 -13.96
CA ILE A 94 -4.89 10.10 -13.89
C ILE A 94 -5.42 9.02 -12.96
N ASP A 95 -4.99 7.76 -13.11
CA ASP A 95 -5.40 6.68 -12.21
C ASP A 95 -4.99 6.99 -10.75
N CYS A 96 -3.80 7.59 -10.55
CA CYS A 96 -3.37 8.03 -9.22
C CYS A 96 -4.26 9.13 -8.64
N ALA A 97 -4.59 10.15 -9.43
CA ALA A 97 -5.44 11.24 -8.99
C ALA A 97 -6.84 10.73 -8.64
N GLU A 98 -7.45 9.91 -9.49
CA GLU A 98 -8.76 9.30 -9.25
C GLU A 98 -8.77 8.43 -8.00
N TYR A 99 -7.74 7.61 -7.80
CA TYR A 99 -7.61 6.77 -6.61
C TYR A 99 -7.47 7.59 -5.31
N LEU A 100 -6.67 8.66 -5.34
CA LEU A 100 -6.46 9.52 -4.16
C LEU A 100 -7.71 10.33 -3.84
N ILE A 101 -8.34 10.96 -4.85
CA ILE A 101 -9.53 11.79 -4.68
C ILE A 101 -10.75 10.94 -4.30
N GLY A 102 -10.88 9.73 -4.86
CA GLY A 102 -11.98 8.82 -4.59
C GLY A 102 -11.92 8.14 -3.22
N ASN A 103 -10.81 8.25 -2.48
CA ASN A 103 -10.64 7.59 -1.19
C ASN A 103 -11.02 8.53 -0.02
N PRO A 104 -12.09 8.23 0.73
CA PRO A 104 -12.59 9.09 1.82
C PRO A 104 -11.59 9.33 2.95
N THR A 105 -10.60 8.45 3.15
CA THR A 105 -9.56 8.63 4.16
C THR A 105 -8.74 9.90 3.93
N PHE A 106 -8.64 10.38 2.68
CA PHE A 106 -7.92 11.61 2.35
C PHE A 106 -8.79 12.87 2.42
N ASN A 107 -10.09 12.77 2.71
CA ASN A 107 -11.00 13.90 2.61
C ASN A 107 -10.59 15.12 3.47
N GLU A 108 -10.03 14.87 4.67
CA GLU A 108 -9.55 15.94 5.57
C GLU A 108 -8.19 16.52 5.15
N PHE A 109 -7.48 15.87 4.21
CA PHE A 109 -6.14 16.25 3.75
C PHE A 109 -6.16 16.87 2.34
N MET A 110 -7.30 16.86 1.65
CA MET A 110 -7.43 17.42 0.31
C MET A 110 -7.77 18.91 0.36
N MET A 111 -6.97 19.74 -0.32
CA MET A 111 -7.22 21.17 -0.48
C MET A 111 -7.58 21.46 -1.94
N TYR A 112 -8.81 21.89 -2.17
CA TYR A 112 -9.34 22.17 -3.51
C TYR A 112 -9.28 23.65 -3.89
N GLU A 113 -8.78 24.50 -2.98
CA GLU A 113 -8.63 25.93 -3.20
C GLU A 113 -7.18 26.37 -3.02
N PRO A 114 -6.74 27.43 -3.73
CA PRO A 114 -5.41 27.98 -3.54
C PRO A 114 -5.23 28.51 -2.11
N ILE A 115 -4.24 27.97 -1.41
CA ILE A 115 -3.80 28.43 -0.10
C ILE A 115 -2.60 29.37 -0.25
N ARG A 116 -2.60 30.45 0.51
CA ARG A 116 -1.42 31.31 0.70
C ARG A 116 -0.79 30.99 2.04
N VAL A 117 0.43 30.46 2.02
CA VAL A 117 1.18 30.14 3.23
C VAL A 117 2.11 31.30 3.53
N PHE A 118 2.09 31.80 4.76
CA PHE A 118 2.98 32.87 5.20
C PHE A 118 3.92 32.35 6.29
N GLU A 119 5.12 32.94 6.39
CA GLU A 119 5.99 32.72 7.54
C GLU A 119 5.32 33.16 8.85
N ALA A 120 5.89 32.77 9.99
CA ALA A 120 5.36 33.11 11.31
C ALA A 120 5.20 34.63 11.54
N ASP A 121 5.91 35.46 10.76
CA ASP A 121 5.80 36.92 10.80
C ASP A 121 4.61 37.50 10.01
N GLY A 122 3.91 36.66 9.24
CA GLY A 122 2.74 37.00 8.43
C GLY A 122 3.01 37.90 7.23
N LYS A 123 4.28 38.17 6.89
CA LYS A 123 4.68 39.14 5.85
C LYS A 123 5.32 38.48 4.65
N THR A 124 6.08 37.42 4.88
CA THR A 124 6.73 36.68 3.80
C THR A 124 5.80 35.58 3.29
N HIS A 125 5.32 35.73 2.05
CA HIS A 125 4.58 34.67 1.38
C HIS A 125 5.55 33.55 0.98
N ILE A 126 5.26 32.33 1.43
CA ILE A 126 6.04 31.13 1.12
C ILE A 126 5.48 30.54 -0.17
N TYR A 127 6.34 30.44 -1.18
CA TYR A 127 6.05 29.70 -2.39
C TYR A 127 6.62 28.28 -2.22
N HIS A 128 5.74 27.31 -2.00
CA HIS A 128 6.13 25.91 -2.10
C HIS A 128 6.17 25.55 -3.59
N GLU A 129 7.31 25.12 -4.10
CA GLU A 129 7.37 24.44 -5.40
C GLU A 129 6.71 23.06 -5.20
N MET A 130 5.63 22.80 -5.94
CA MET A 130 5.01 21.48 -6.03
C MET A 130 5.93 20.50 -6.75
#